data_AF-A0A1N7M3Y9-F1
#
_entry.id   AF-A0A1N7M3Y9-F1
#
_cell.length_a   1.000
_cell.length_b   1.000
_cell.length_c   1.000
_cell.angle_alpha   90.00
_cell.angle_beta   90.00
_cell.angle_gamma   90.00
#
_symmetry.space_group_name_H-M   'P 1'
#
loop_
_entity.id
_entity.type
_entity.pdbx_description
1 polymer ?
#
loop_
_entity_poly.entity_id
_entity_poly.type
_entity_poly.pdbx_seq_one_letter_code
_entity_poly.pdbx_strand_id
1 'polypeptide(L)'
;MKLAKIMILPLVAVLGGCEATTVPVKNGVTFDRYERDTVFCQAESTRQVPTNTQVSWGPYTGLYSVDTNTQIRAKTNEICLRDKGYQLVSIPYCSGANLKAADAESRTQHQRSDVMRVNENSCYVISWEGNTYIYTPK
;
A
#
# COMPACT_ATOMS: atom_id res chain seq x y z
N MET A 1 28.10 -37.35 -37.94
CA MET A 1 26.74 -37.27 -38.55
C MET A 1 25.77 -37.89 -37.56
N LYS A 2 24.78 -37.26 -36.92
CA LYS A 2 24.03 -36.01 -37.12
C LYS A 2 23.66 -35.47 -35.72
N LEU A 3 24.09 -34.25 -35.41
CA LEU A 3 23.26 -33.07 -35.08
C LEU A 3 22.34 -33.22 -33.85
N ALA A 4 22.86 -32.75 -32.72
CA ALA A 4 22.14 -32.45 -31.49
C ALA A 4 21.06 -31.39 -31.74
N LYS A 5 19.81 -31.72 -31.42
CA LYS A 5 18.67 -30.80 -31.53
C LYS A 5 18.56 -30.06 -30.19
N ILE A 6 19.31 -28.97 -30.05
CA ILE A 6 19.18 -28.04 -28.93
C ILE A 6 17.84 -27.32 -29.14
N MET A 7 16.81 -27.81 -28.45
CA MET A 7 15.51 -27.17 -28.36
C MET A 7 15.64 -26.00 -27.38
N ILE A 8 15.84 -24.80 -27.93
CA ILE A 8 15.85 -23.54 -27.18
C ILE A 8 14.42 -23.31 -26.66
N LEU A 9 14.21 -23.60 -25.37
CA LEU A 9 12.99 -23.25 -24.65
C LEU A 9 12.94 -21.71 -24.51
N PRO A 10 11.83 -21.04 -24.84
CA PRO A 10 11.78 -19.59 -24.77
C PRO A 10 11.89 -19.14 -23.31
N LEU A 11 12.85 -18.26 -23.06
CA LEU A 11 13.03 -17.51 -21.83
C LEU A 11 11.76 -16.66 -21.61
N VAL A 12 10.87 -17.11 -20.73
CA VAL A 12 9.74 -16.33 -20.23
C VAL A 12 10.33 -15.14 -19.47
N ALA A 13 10.36 -13.98 -20.11
CA ALA A 13 10.67 -12.71 -19.47
C ALA A 13 9.51 -12.36 -18.53
N VAL A 14 9.67 -12.69 -17.25
CA VAL A 14 8.78 -12.22 -16.19
C VAL A 14 8.98 -10.71 -16.08
N LEU A 15 8.09 -9.94 -16.70
CA LEU A 15 7.92 -8.52 -16.42
C LEU A 15 7.36 -8.42 -15.00
N GLY A 16 8.25 -8.38 -14.01
CA GLY A 16 7.91 -7.96 -12.66
C GLY A 16 7.42 -6.52 -12.73
N GLY A 17 6.10 -6.35 -12.74
CA GLY A 17 5.46 -5.04 -12.83
C GLY A 17 5.89 -4.14 -11.68
N CYS A 18 6.02 -2.84 -11.97
CA CYS A 18 6.06 -1.82 -10.94
C CYS A 18 4.72 -1.88 -10.16
N GLU A 19 4.68 -2.61 -9.05
CA GLU A 19 3.54 -2.58 -8.14
C GLU A 19 3.63 -1.28 -7.36
N ALA A 20 3.11 -0.21 -7.95
CA ALA A 20 3.03 1.06 -7.27
C ALA A 20 1.86 1.00 -6.28
N THR A 21 2.13 1.35 -5.03
CA THR A 21 1.10 1.38 -3.99
C THR A 21 0.51 2.79 -3.87
N THR A 22 -0.81 2.88 -3.72
CA THR A 22 -1.47 4.17 -3.52
C THR A 22 -1.55 4.46 -2.02
N VAL A 23 -0.92 5.54 -1.58
CA VAL A 23 -0.93 5.96 -0.18
C VAL A 23 -1.47 7.37 -0.02
N PRO A 24 -2.23 7.67 1.05
CA PRO A 24 -2.60 9.03 1.38
C PRO A 24 -1.37 9.78 1.88
N VAL A 25 -1.11 10.96 1.32
CA VAL A 25 0.06 11.78 1.61
C VAL A 25 -0.39 13.19 1.95
N LYS A 26 0.20 13.76 2.99
CA LYS A 26 0.09 15.18 3.31
C LYS A 26 1.44 15.68 3.82
N ASN A 27 2.20 16.35 2.97
CA ASN A 27 3.52 16.85 3.33
C ASN A 27 3.45 17.92 4.42
N GLY A 28 4.45 17.93 5.29
CA GLY A 28 4.57 18.93 6.36
C GLY A 28 3.81 18.60 7.66
N VAL A 29 3.13 17.45 7.73
CA VAL A 29 2.52 16.95 8.98
C VAL A 29 3.43 15.93 9.66
N THR A 30 3.34 15.81 10.98
CA THR A 30 4.08 14.77 11.71
C THR A 30 3.47 13.39 11.49
N PHE A 31 4.27 12.33 11.66
CA PHE A 31 3.75 10.95 11.60
C PHE A 31 2.68 10.69 12.69
N ASP A 32 2.77 11.30 13.88
CA ASP A 32 1.69 11.24 14.88
C ASP A 32 0.38 11.79 14.33
N ARG A 33 0.43 12.95 13.64
CA ARG A 33 -0.77 13.55 13.07
C ARG A 33 -1.35 12.70 11.94
N TYR A 34 -0.47 12.16 11.09
CA TYR A 34 -0.82 11.22 10.02
C TYR A 34 -1.57 10.00 10.57
N GLU A 35 -1.02 9.35 11.60
CA GLU A 35 -1.62 8.16 12.22
C GLU A 35 -3.00 8.48 12.81
N ARG A 36 -3.12 9.59 13.55
CA ARG A 36 -4.39 10.04 14.13
C ARG A 36 -5.45 10.32 13.08
N ASP A 37 -5.12 11.06 12.03
CA ASP A 37 -6.08 11.41 10.99
C ASP A 37 -6.55 10.17 10.21
N THR A 38 -5.64 9.22 9.94
CA THR A 38 -5.95 7.95 9.27
C THR A 38 -6.91 7.11 10.10
N VAL A 39 -6.59 6.89 11.38
CA VAL A 39 -7.45 6.11 12.28
C VAL A 39 -8.79 6.80 12.50
N PHE A 40 -8.80 8.13 12.64
CA PHE A 40 -10.03 8.89 12.77
C PHE A 40 -10.95 8.72 11.55
N CYS A 41 -10.43 8.88 10.34
CA CYS A 41 -11.21 8.70 9.12
C CYS A 41 -11.69 7.27 8.92
N GLN A 42 -10.88 6.28 9.30
CA GLN A 42 -11.29 4.88 9.26
C GLN A 42 -12.44 4.60 10.24
N ALA A 43 -12.35 5.10 11.47
CA ALA A 43 -13.41 4.97 12.46
C ALA A 43 -14.69 5.67 11.99
N GLU A 44 -14.56 6.88 11.45
CA GLU A 44 -15.69 7.66 10.95
C GLU A 44 -16.38 7.00 9.76
N SER A 45 -15.61 6.49 8.79
CA SER A 45 -16.16 5.74 7.66
C SER A 45 -16.95 4.51 8.12
N THR A 46 -16.50 3.84 9.18
CA THR A 46 -17.18 2.67 9.76
C THR A 46 -18.48 3.06 10.47
N ARG A 47 -18.52 4.24 11.11
CA ARG A 47 -19.75 4.77 11.72
C ARG A 47 -20.79 5.17 10.68
N GLN A 48 -20.36 5.83 9.60
CA GLN A 48 -21.26 6.29 8.54
C GLN A 48 -21.72 5.13 7.64
N VAL A 49 -20.87 4.14 7.43
CA VAL A 49 -21.12 2.99 6.54
C VAL A 49 -20.98 1.68 7.34
N PRO A 50 -22.04 1.26 8.05
CA PRO A 50 -22.01 0.03 8.85
C PRO A 50 -21.84 -1.21 7.96
N THR A 51 -21.38 -2.31 8.58
CA THR A 51 -21.21 -3.60 7.90
C THR A 51 -22.55 -4.16 7.47
N ASN A 52 -22.67 -4.56 6.20
CA ASN A 52 -23.83 -5.26 5.69
C ASN A 52 -23.43 -6.67 5.28
N THR A 53 -23.28 -7.52 6.30
CA THR A 53 -22.88 -8.91 6.16
C THR A 53 -24.03 -9.73 5.63
N GLN A 54 -23.88 -10.25 4.41
CA GLN A 54 -24.84 -11.14 3.77
C GLN A 54 -24.25 -12.54 3.68
N VAL A 55 -25.03 -13.55 4.05
CA VAL A 55 -24.65 -14.96 3.93
C VAL A 55 -25.22 -15.51 2.62
N SER A 56 -24.39 -16.21 1.86
CA SER A 56 -24.77 -16.85 0.60
C SER A 56 -24.12 -18.24 0.50
N TRP A 57 -24.58 -19.04 -0.46
CA TRP A 57 -24.02 -20.35 -0.79
C TRP A 57 -23.41 -20.33 -2.18
N GLY A 58 -22.21 -20.90 -2.33
CA GLY A 58 -21.54 -21.10 -3.61
C GLY A 58 -21.14 -22.56 -3.83
N PRO A 59 -21.21 -23.10 -5.05
CA PRO A 59 -20.97 -24.51 -5.35
C PRO A 59 -19.54 -25.00 -4.98
N TYR A 60 -18.56 -24.10 -4.91
CA TYR A 60 -17.18 -24.43 -4.56
C TYR A 60 -16.72 -23.90 -3.20
N THR A 61 -17.38 -22.87 -2.67
CA THR A 61 -17.02 -22.21 -1.41
C THR A 61 -17.90 -22.62 -0.23
N GLY A 62 -19.06 -23.25 -0.49
CA GLY A 62 -20.04 -23.55 0.54
C GLY A 62 -20.75 -22.29 1.05
N LEU A 63 -21.10 -22.28 2.34
CA LEU A 63 -21.65 -21.09 3.00
C LEU A 63 -20.54 -20.05 3.21
N TYR A 64 -20.74 -18.84 2.70
CA TYR A 64 -19.81 -17.74 2.88
C TYR A 64 -20.56 -16.46 3.26
N SER A 65 -19.85 -15.51 3.87
CA SER A 65 -20.40 -14.20 4.20
C SER A 65 -19.58 -13.09 3.54
N VAL A 66 -20.26 -12.05 3.06
CA VAL A 66 -19.63 -10.89 2.44
C VAL A 66 -20.20 -9.61 3.02
N ASP A 67 -19.32 -8.65 3.33
CA ASP A 67 -19.73 -7.28 3.62
C ASP A 67 -19.94 -6.54 2.31
N THR A 68 -21.21 -6.38 1.92
CA THR A 68 -21.58 -5.68 0.67
C THR A 68 -21.27 -4.19 0.69
N ASN A 69 -21.11 -3.60 1.88
CA ASN A 69 -20.81 -2.18 2.04
C ASN A 69 -19.30 -1.86 2.07
N THR A 70 -18.42 -2.86 1.99
CA THR A 70 -16.97 -2.69 2.16
C THR A 70 -16.38 -1.59 1.24
N GLN A 71 -16.79 -1.57 -0.04
CA GLN A 71 -16.27 -0.59 -1.00
C GLN A 71 -16.77 0.84 -0.72
N ILE A 72 -18.01 0.99 -0.25
CA ILE A 72 -18.57 2.30 0.11
C ILE A 72 -17.85 2.85 1.33
N ARG A 73 -17.51 1.99 2.29
CA ARG A 73 -16.71 2.37 3.47
C ARG A 73 -15.32 2.83 3.07
N ALA A 74 -14.65 2.10 2.18
CA ALA A 74 -13.34 2.49 1.65
C ALA A 74 -13.37 3.87 0.98
N LYS A 75 -14.36 4.13 0.11
CA LYS A 75 -14.54 5.44 -0.53
C LYS A 75 -14.83 6.56 0.47
N THR A 76 -15.61 6.28 1.51
CA THR A 76 -15.92 7.27 2.55
C THR A 76 -14.67 7.62 3.36
N ASN A 77 -13.80 6.65 3.64
CA ASN A 77 -12.50 6.90 4.26
C ASN A 77 -11.62 7.80 3.37
N GLU A 78 -11.54 7.52 2.06
CA GLU A 78 -10.80 8.35 1.11
C GLU A 78 -11.34 9.78 1.04
N ILE A 79 -12.67 9.96 1.05
CA ILE A 79 -13.31 11.28 1.09
C ILE A 79 -12.90 12.03 2.35
N CYS A 80 -12.99 11.40 3.53
CA CYS A 80 -12.60 12.02 4.80
C CYS A 80 -11.14 12.47 4.81
N LEU A 81 -10.23 11.63 4.30
CA LEU A 81 -8.81 11.96 4.18
C LEU A 81 -8.62 13.16 3.23
N ARG A 82 -9.29 13.16 2.08
CA ARG A 82 -9.23 14.26 1.12
C ARG A 82 -9.77 15.57 1.71
N ASP A 83 -10.83 15.53 2.49
CA ASP A 83 -11.39 16.70 3.18
C ASP A 83 -10.43 17.26 4.24
N LYS A 84 -9.61 16.39 4.85
CA LYS A 84 -8.49 16.79 5.71
C LYS A 84 -7.26 17.27 4.94
N GLY A 85 -7.30 17.29 3.61
CA GLY A 85 -6.23 17.77 2.74
C GLY A 85 -5.16 16.72 2.42
N TYR A 86 -5.46 15.43 2.54
CA TYR A 86 -4.59 14.35 2.05
C TYR A 86 -4.79 14.13 0.55
N GLN A 87 -3.74 13.74 -0.14
CA GLN A 87 -3.74 13.38 -1.55
C GLN A 87 -3.36 11.90 -1.70
N LEU A 88 -4.07 11.16 -2.55
CA LEU A 88 -3.69 9.80 -2.90
C LEU A 88 -2.55 9.85 -3.92
N VAL A 89 -1.37 9.40 -3.52
CA VAL A 89 -0.15 9.41 -4.34
C VAL A 89 0.28 7.96 -4.60
N SER A 90 0.57 7.65 -5.85
CA SER A 90 1.11 6.36 -6.26
C SER A 90 2.62 6.34 -6.04
N ILE A 91 3.09 5.56 -5.08
CA ILE A 91 4.52 5.44 -4.73
C ILE A 91 5.07 4.14 -5.29
N PRO A 92 6.16 4.18 -6.09
CA PRO A 92 6.79 2.97 -6.63
C PRO A 92 7.60 2.23 -5.57
N TYR A 93 7.82 0.92 -5.79
CA TYR A 93 8.72 0.13 -4.97
C TYR A 93 10.18 0.59 -5.14
N CYS A 94 10.96 0.61 -4.06
CA CYS A 94 12.36 1.02 -4.14
C CYS A 94 13.19 0.04 -4.98
N SER A 95 14.07 0.56 -5.84
CA SER A 95 15.00 -0.24 -6.64
C SER A 95 16.45 0.27 -6.53
N GLY A 96 17.41 -0.58 -6.88
CA GLY A 96 18.83 -0.23 -6.95
C GLY A 96 19.41 0.29 -5.62
N ALA A 97 20.12 1.41 -5.66
CA ALA A 97 20.77 2.01 -4.50
C ALA A 97 19.77 2.45 -3.40
N ASN A 98 18.59 2.92 -3.81
CA ASN A 98 17.55 3.35 -2.87
C ASN A 98 16.98 2.17 -2.08
N LEU A 99 16.91 0.98 -2.67
CA LEU A 99 16.43 -0.22 -1.97
C LEU A 99 17.32 -0.56 -0.77
N LYS A 100 18.65 -0.52 -0.95
CA LYS A 100 19.59 -0.83 0.13
C LYS A 100 19.54 0.23 1.25
N ALA A 101 19.43 1.51 0.88
CA ALA A 101 19.32 2.59 1.85
C ALA A 101 17.98 2.52 2.62
N ALA A 102 16.87 2.32 1.91
CA ALA A 102 15.54 2.18 2.47
C ALA A 102 15.44 0.95 3.40
N ASP A 103 16.01 -0.19 3.04
CA ASP A 103 16.03 -1.37 3.91
C ASP A 103 16.82 -1.12 5.21
N ALA A 104 17.97 -0.45 5.12
CA ALA A 104 18.74 -0.05 6.29
C ALA A 104 17.96 0.90 7.20
N GLU A 105 17.30 1.91 6.63
CA GLU A 105 16.53 2.90 7.38
C GLU A 105 15.22 2.34 7.92
N SER A 106 14.57 1.40 7.23
CA SER A 106 13.32 0.76 7.68
C SER A 106 13.46 -0.05 8.97
N ARG A 107 14.71 -0.42 9.33
CA ARG A 107 15.00 -1.04 10.63
C ARG A 107 14.86 -0.05 11.79
N THR A 108 14.97 1.23 11.51
CA THR A 108 14.67 2.30 12.46
C THR A 108 13.22 2.75 12.24
N GLN A 109 12.38 2.63 13.27
CA GLN A 109 11.02 3.16 13.19
C GLN A 109 11.07 4.68 13.06
N HIS A 110 10.21 5.26 12.19
CA HIS A 110 10.01 6.70 12.15
C HIS A 110 9.60 7.20 13.53
N GLN A 111 10.22 8.29 14.00
CA GLN A 111 9.76 8.91 15.22
C GLN A 111 8.42 9.59 14.96
N ARG A 112 7.50 9.50 15.91
CA ARG A 112 6.18 10.15 15.81
C ARG A 112 6.26 11.66 15.56
N SER A 113 7.34 12.30 16.02
CA SER A 113 7.65 13.71 15.81
C SER A 113 8.22 14.04 14.43
N ASP A 114 8.67 13.04 13.67
CA ASP A 114 9.24 13.27 12.34
C ASP A 114 8.16 13.78 11.39
N VAL A 115 8.56 14.68 10.48
CA VAL A 115 7.67 15.31 9.52
C VAL A 115 7.65 14.49 8.23
N MET A 116 6.45 14.16 7.76
CA MET A 116 6.23 13.51 6.48
C MET A 116 6.70 14.39 5.33
N ARG A 117 7.59 13.83 4.51
CA ARG A 117 8.16 14.44 3.30
C ARG A 117 8.15 13.39 2.21
N VAL A 118 7.15 13.42 1.36
CA VAL A 118 7.02 12.55 0.18
C VAL A 118 7.14 13.40 -1.07
N ASN A 119 8.00 12.98 -1.99
CA ASN A 119 8.20 13.63 -3.28
C ASN A 119 8.26 12.57 -4.41
N GLU A 120 8.54 13.00 -5.63
CA GLU A 120 8.63 12.14 -6.81
C GLU A 120 9.73 11.06 -6.74
N ASN A 121 10.76 11.26 -5.92
CA ASN A 121 11.84 10.30 -5.70
C ASN A 121 11.58 9.39 -4.50
N SER A 122 10.45 9.57 -3.79
CA SER A 122 10.06 8.68 -2.71
C SER A 122 9.70 7.31 -3.26
N CYS A 123 10.10 6.28 -2.54
CA CYS A 123 9.77 4.91 -2.86
C CYS A 123 9.44 4.14 -1.58
N TYR A 124 8.73 3.02 -1.67
CA TYR A 124 8.39 2.22 -0.49
C TYR A 124 9.18 0.91 -0.42
N VAL A 125 9.37 0.42 0.80
CA VAL A 125 9.84 -0.94 1.11
C VAL A 125 8.91 -1.56 2.15
N ILE A 126 8.90 -2.89 2.21
CA ILE A 126 8.25 -3.62 3.31
C ILE A 126 9.32 -3.88 4.35
N SER A 127 9.12 -3.37 5.57
CA SER A 127 10.04 -3.58 6.68
C SER A 127 10.07 -5.06 7.09
N TRP A 128 11.06 -5.43 7.89
CA TRP A 128 11.18 -6.77 8.46
C TRP A 128 9.98 -7.15 9.37
N GLU A 129 9.22 -6.17 9.87
CA GLU A 129 7.99 -6.37 10.64
C GLU A 129 6.73 -6.53 9.76
N GLY A 130 6.88 -6.42 8.44
CA GLY A 130 5.78 -6.45 7.47
C GLY A 130 5.08 -5.10 7.27
N ASN A 131 5.56 -4.02 7.89
CA ASN A 131 4.97 -2.69 7.76
C ASN A 131 5.50 -1.99 6.49
N THR A 132 4.65 -1.20 5.83
CA THR A 132 5.08 -0.38 4.69
C THR A 132 5.87 0.83 5.20
N TYR A 133 7.10 0.99 4.72
CA TYR A 133 7.99 2.11 5.05
C TYR A 133 8.22 2.96 3.80
N ILE A 134 8.03 4.28 3.90
CA ILE A 134 8.24 5.21 2.79
C ILE A 134 9.61 5.85 2.96
N TYR A 135 10.52 5.50 2.07
CA TYR A 135 11.83 6.11 1.97
C TYR A 135 11.77 7.35 1.08
N THR A 136 12.34 8.45 1.58
CA THR A 136 12.54 9.67 0.80
C THR A 136 14.02 10.02 0.81
N PRO A 137 14.68 10.03 -0.36
CA PRO A 137 16.06 10.50 -0.46
C PRO A 137 16.17 11.93 0.06
N LYS A 138 17.23 12.21 0.84
CA LYS A 138 17.53 13.54 1.38
C LYS A 138 18.07 14.49 0.31
#